data_AF-A0A8T7J6S9-F1
#
_entry.id   AF-A0A8T7J6S9-F1
#
_cell.length_a   1.000
_cell.length_b   1.000
_cell.length_c   1.000
_cell.angle_alpha   90.00
_cell.angle_beta   90.00
_cell.angle_gamma   90.00
#
_symmetry.space_group_name_H-M   'P 1'
#
loop_
_entity.id
_entity.type
_entity.pdbx_description
1 polymer ?
#
loop_
_entity_poly.entity_id
_entity_poly.type
_entity_poly.pdbx_seq_one_letter_code
_entity_poly.pdbx_strand_id
1 'polypeptide(L)'
;MTEDQALGAIVGLAVGDALGTTLEFSRNQSPDRATWHTEMLGGGPFGLAPGGWTDDTSMALALMQAYLDAGDFSAELIGQYFVNWYRKGAFS
;
A
#
# COMPACT_ATOMS: atom_id res chain seq x y z
N MET A 1 -6.13 20.43 5.64
CA MET A 1 -5.32 19.28 6.08
C MET A 1 -4.01 19.85 6.60
N THR A 2 -3.59 19.47 7.80
CA THR A 2 -2.25 19.80 8.31
C THR A 2 -1.20 18.88 7.66
N GLU A 3 0.07 19.23 7.76
CA GLU A 3 1.17 18.37 7.29
C GLU A 3 1.12 16.99 7.96
N ASP A 4 0.92 16.94 9.27
CA ASP A 4 0.78 15.71 10.05
C ASP A 4 -0.38 14.83 9.56
N GLN A 5 -1.52 15.43 9.23
CA GLN A 5 -2.66 14.70 8.65
C GLN A 5 -2.36 14.15 7.25
N ALA A 6 -1.62 14.90 6.43
CA ALA A 6 -1.25 14.48 5.08
C ALA A 6 -0.25 13.31 5.12
N LEU A 7 0.78 13.42 5.95
CA LEU A 7 1.74 12.35 6.21
C LEU A 7 1.05 11.12 6.81
N GLY A 8 0.19 11.32 7.79
CA GLY A 8 -0.58 10.25 8.42
C GLY A 8 -1.50 9.50 7.43
N ALA A 9 -2.06 10.20 6.44
CA ALA A 9 -2.85 9.54 5.39
C ALA A 9 -2.00 8.63 4.50
N ILE A 10 -0.81 9.09 4.07
CA ILE A 10 0.09 8.32 3.19
C ILE A 10 0.73 7.15 3.96
N VAL A 11 1.28 7.42 5.14
CA VAL A 11 1.90 6.39 5.98
C VAL A 11 0.84 5.41 6.49
N GLY A 12 -0.34 5.91 6.87
CA GLY A 12 -1.46 5.07 7.32
C GLY A 12 -1.96 4.11 6.24
N LEU A 13 -1.96 4.53 4.97
CA LEU A 13 -2.24 3.65 3.83
C LEU A 13 -1.24 2.48 3.79
N ALA A 14 0.05 2.77 3.84
CA ALA A 14 1.09 1.72 3.81
C ALA A 14 1.05 0.81 5.05
N VAL A 15 0.75 1.36 6.23
CA VAL A 15 0.57 0.58 7.47
C VAL A 15 -0.64 -0.34 7.36
N GLY A 16 -1.76 0.15 6.82
CA GLY A 16 -2.98 -0.63 6.64
C GLY A 16 -2.81 -1.76 5.64
N ASP A 17 -2.15 -1.47 4.51
CA ASP A 17 -1.77 -2.43 3.48
C ASP A 17 -0.90 -3.57 4.06
N ALA A 18 0.24 -3.20 4.67
CA ALA A 18 1.18 -4.17 5.23
C ALA A 18 0.58 -5.02 6.38
N LEU A 19 -0.34 -4.47 7.17
CA LEU A 19 -1.07 -5.23 8.19
C LEU A 19 -2.12 -6.15 7.54
N GLY A 20 -2.89 -5.62 6.60
CA GLY A 20 -4.04 -6.30 5.99
C GLY A 20 -3.67 -7.47 5.09
N THR A 21 -2.59 -7.36 4.32
CA THR A 21 -2.16 -8.40 3.37
C THR A 21 -1.95 -9.78 4.02
N THR A 22 -1.58 -9.82 5.30
CA THR A 22 -1.43 -11.07 6.08
C THR A 22 -2.69 -11.93 6.06
N LEU A 23 -3.87 -11.30 5.98
CA LEU A 23 -5.18 -11.96 6.04
C LEU A 23 -5.94 -11.92 4.73
N GLU A 24 -5.32 -11.46 3.65
CA GLU A 24 -5.97 -11.38 2.36
C GLU A 24 -6.49 -12.76 1.93
N PHE A 25 -7.74 -12.80 1.45
CA PHE A 25 -8.48 -14.03 1.10
C PHE A 25 -8.75 -15.02 2.25
N SER A 26 -8.45 -14.65 3.50
CA SER A 26 -8.78 -15.47 4.67
C SER A 26 -10.26 -15.34 5.05
N ARG A 27 -10.76 -16.31 5.82
CA ARG A 27 -12.08 -16.18 6.44
C ARG A 27 -12.06 -15.06 7.48
N ASN A 28 -13.23 -14.47 7.73
CA ASN A 28 -13.38 -13.49 8.81
C ASN A 28 -12.83 -14.05 10.13
N GLN A 29 -12.13 -13.17 10.86
CA GLN A 29 -11.64 -13.50 12.19
C GLN A 29 -12.80 -13.80 13.15
N SER A 30 -12.47 -14.53 14.21
CA SER A 30 -13.38 -14.77 15.32
C SER A 30 -13.83 -13.44 15.95
N PRO A 31 -15.06 -13.35 16.48
CA PRO A 31 -15.48 -12.22 17.30
C PRO A 31 -14.67 -12.10 18.60
N ASP A 32 -13.94 -13.14 19.00
CA ASP A 32 -13.01 -13.09 20.13
C ASP A 32 -11.77 -12.24 19.79
N ARG A 33 -11.70 -11.06 20.43
CA ARG A 33 -10.61 -10.09 20.28
C ARG A 33 -9.23 -10.65 20.62
N ALA A 34 -9.14 -11.66 21.48
CA ALA A 34 -7.87 -12.27 21.84
C ALA A 34 -7.18 -12.97 20.65
N THR A 35 -7.95 -13.29 19.60
CA THR A 35 -7.45 -13.95 18.39
C THR A 35 -7.18 -12.99 17.24
N TRP A 36 -7.35 -11.69 17.46
CA TRP A 36 -7.22 -10.71 16.39
C TRP A 36 -5.78 -10.54 15.94
N HIS A 37 -5.63 -10.35 14.63
CA HIS A 37 -4.36 -9.95 14.05
C HIS A 37 -4.10 -8.46 14.34
N THR A 38 -3.06 -8.19 15.13
CA THR A 38 -2.71 -6.83 15.56
C THR A 38 -1.26 -6.45 15.29
N GLU A 39 -0.45 -7.37 14.76
CA GLU A 39 1.00 -7.22 14.58
C GLU A 39 1.37 -7.32 13.10
N MET A 40 2.38 -6.58 12.64
CA MET A 40 2.88 -6.71 11.27
C MET A 40 3.72 -7.98 11.12
N LEU A 41 3.08 -9.10 10.79
CA LEU A 41 3.76 -10.39 10.67
C LEU A 41 4.21 -10.71 9.23
N GLY A 42 3.66 -10.01 8.23
CA GLY A 42 3.86 -10.38 6.82
C GLY A 42 3.21 -11.72 6.49
N GLY A 43 3.83 -12.50 5.61
CA GLY A 43 3.27 -13.75 5.11
C GLY A 43 2.17 -13.50 4.09
N GLY A 44 0.94 -13.95 4.38
CA GLY A 44 -0.18 -13.83 3.46
C GLY A 44 -0.01 -14.61 2.15
N PRO A 45 -0.81 -14.32 1.12
CA PRO A 45 -0.75 -15.03 -0.16
C PRO A 45 0.56 -14.81 -0.93
N PHE A 46 1.29 -13.74 -0.61
CA PHE A 46 2.52 -13.35 -1.32
C PHE A 46 3.81 -13.71 -0.56
N GLY A 47 3.73 -14.24 0.66
CA GLY A 47 4.89 -14.63 1.45
C GLY A 47 5.80 -13.45 1.83
N LEU A 48 5.21 -12.29 2.14
CA LEU A 48 5.94 -11.05 2.42
C LEU A 48 6.73 -11.11 3.73
N ALA A 49 7.80 -10.33 3.82
CA ALA A 49 8.46 -10.07 5.08
C ALA A 49 7.57 -9.16 5.98
N PRO A 50 7.75 -9.18 7.32
CA PRO A 50 7.14 -8.20 8.21
C PRO A 50 7.31 -6.76 7.72
N GLY A 51 6.19 -6.03 7.59
CA GLY A 51 6.18 -4.65 7.07
C GLY A 51 6.19 -4.52 5.55
N GLY A 52 6.21 -5.63 4.80
CA GLY A 52 6.00 -5.62 3.35
C GLY A 52 4.58 -5.18 3.00
N TRP A 53 4.48 -4.27 2.04
CA TRP A 53 3.22 -3.72 1.49
C TRP A 53 2.99 -4.25 0.07
N THR A 54 1.81 -3.99 -0.50
CA THR A 54 1.34 -4.58 -1.76
C THR A 54 1.07 -3.52 -2.84
N ASP A 55 0.17 -3.82 -3.77
CA ASP A 55 -0.16 -2.94 -4.88
C ASP A 55 -0.82 -1.63 -4.43
N ASP A 56 -1.57 -1.62 -3.32
CA ASP A 56 -2.16 -0.40 -2.75
C ASP A 56 -1.09 0.69 -2.55
N THR A 57 -0.01 0.37 -1.85
CA THR A 57 1.09 1.31 -1.60
C THR A 57 1.91 1.58 -2.86
N SER A 58 2.15 0.55 -3.68
CA SER A 58 2.89 0.70 -4.95
C SER A 58 2.22 1.71 -5.88
N MET A 59 0.90 1.58 -6.06
CA MET A 59 0.12 2.45 -6.93
C MET A 59 -0.06 3.84 -6.34
N ALA A 60 -0.17 3.99 -5.03
CA ALA A 60 -0.18 5.30 -4.37
C ALA A 60 1.15 6.05 -4.59
N LEU A 61 2.29 5.37 -4.45
CA LEU A 61 3.62 5.94 -4.74
C LEU A 61 3.77 6.36 -6.20
N ALA A 62 3.36 5.49 -7.13
CA ALA A 62 3.36 5.81 -8.56
C ALA A 62 2.49 7.04 -8.87
N LEU A 63 1.30 7.14 -8.27
CA LEU A 63 0.41 8.29 -8.43
C LEU A 63 1.06 9.58 -7.90
N MET A 64 1.59 9.55 -6.68
CA MET A 64 2.25 10.72 -6.07
C MET A 64 3.47 11.17 -6.87
N GLN A 65 4.29 10.23 -7.33
CA GLN A 65 5.46 10.54 -8.16
C GLN A 65 5.04 11.22 -9.47
N ALA A 66 3.95 10.76 -10.10
CA ALA A 66 3.43 11.40 -11.31
C ALA A 66 3.00 12.85 -11.08
N TYR A 67 2.37 13.16 -9.94
CA TYR A 67 2.02 14.54 -9.57
C TYR A 67 3.26 15.41 -9.34
N LEU A 68 4.30 14.87 -8.68
CA LEU A 68 5.54 15.60 -8.44
C LEU A 68 6.26 15.94 -9.74
N ASP A 69 6.33 14.99 -10.67
CA ASP A 69 7.07 15.16 -11.93
C ASP A 69 6.29 15.99 -12.96
N ALA A 70 4.96 15.91 -12.98
CA ALA A 70 4.14 16.74 -13.86
C ALA A 70 3.88 18.15 -13.32
N GLY A 71 3.93 18.36 -12.00
CA GLY A 71 3.53 19.60 -11.33
C GLY A 71 2.02 19.86 -11.31
N ASP A 72 1.21 18.97 -11.90
CA ASP A 72 -0.26 18.95 -11.90
C ASP A 72 -0.74 17.53 -12.28
N PHE A 73 -2.06 17.33 -12.42
CA PHE A 73 -2.62 16.07 -12.88
C PHE A 73 -2.21 15.74 -14.33
N SER A 74 -1.65 14.54 -14.52
CA SER A 74 -1.35 13.97 -15.83
C SER A 74 -1.75 12.50 -15.90
N ALA A 75 -2.89 12.20 -16.53
CA ALA A 75 -3.36 10.84 -16.71
C ALA A 75 -2.36 9.97 -17.49
N GLU A 76 -1.65 10.57 -18.46
CA GLU A 76 -0.62 9.89 -19.24
C GLU A 76 0.56 9.47 -18.36
N LEU A 77 1.07 10.37 -17.52
CA LEU A 77 2.21 10.06 -16.65
C LEU A 77 1.83 9.05 -15.56
N ILE A 78 0.64 9.18 -14.98
CA ILE A 78 0.09 8.21 -14.02
C ILE A 78 0.02 6.82 -14.66
N GLY A 79 -0.58 6.71 -15.86
CA GLY A 79 -0.65 5.44 -16.59
C GLY A 79 0.73 4.87 -16.89
N GLN A 80 1.69 5.71 -17.29
CA GLN A 80 3.06 5.31 -17.55
C GLN A 80 3.74 4.74 -16.29
N TYR A 81 3.51 5.34 -15.11
CA TYR A 81 4.08 4.84 -13.86
C TYR A 81 3.40 3.57 -13.36
N PHE A 82 2.09 3.42 -13.54
CA PHE A 82 1.40 2.14 -13.28
C PHE A 82 1.93 1.02 -14.17
N VAL A 83 2.15 1.29 -15.46
CA VAL A 83 2.74 0.30 -16.39
C VAL A 83 4.19 -0.01 -16.02
N ASN A 84 4.97 0.97 -15.56
CA ASN A 84 6.33 0.73 -15.10
C ASN A 84 6.37 -0.11 -13.82
N TRP A 85 5.49 0.14 -12.85
CA TRP A 85 5.30 -0.72 -11.69
C TRP A 85 5.00 -2.16 -12.13
N TYR A 86 3.93 -2.35 -12.91
CA TYR A 86 3.51 -3.67 -13.37
C TYR A 86 4.59 -4.45 -14.13
N ARG A 87 5.35 -3.78 -15.02
CA ARG A 87 6.32 -4.46 -15.90
C ARG A 87 7.73 -4.53 -15.35
N LYS A 88 8.11 -3.65 -14.42
CA LYS A 88 9.51 -3.48 -13.98
C LYS A 88 9.68 -3.52 -12.46
N GLY A 89 8.61 -3.62 -11.68
CA GLY A 89 8.67 -3.54 -10.22
C GLY A 89 9.13 -2.17 -9.72
N ALA A 90 8.92 -1.10 -10.50
CA ALA A 90 9.13 0.25 -9.98
C ALA A 90 8.15 0.50 -8.83
N PHE A 91 8.59 1.17 -7.76
CA PHE A 91 7.77 1.40 -6.57
C PHE A 91 7.33 0.10 -5.87
N SER A 92 8.20 -0.92 -5.77
CA SER A 92 7.97 -2.20 -5.08
C SER A 92 9.14 -2.59 -4.18
#